data_AF-A0A964G5W0-F1
#
_entry.id   AF-A0A964G5W0-F1
#
_cell.length_a   1.000
_cell.length_b   1.000
_cell.length_c   1.000
_cell.angle_alpha   90.00
_cell.angle_beta   90.00
_cell.angle_gamma   90.00
#
_symmetry.space_group_name_H-M   'P 1'
#
loop_
_entity.id
_entity.type
_entity.pdbx_description
1 polymer ?
#
loop_
_entity_poly.entity_id
_entity_poly.type
_entity_poly.pdbx_seq_one_letter_code
_entity_poly.pdbx_strand_id
1 'polypeptide(L)'
;MDTRNSDEDADSVVMSNFDTEETEDDSGELLDIEAELLLGEKGFQQRVKVVYGEYKTRYQPTFKWLKSDFFDTKKLKRDLLADARSLIEVLQTCSAWHSQPDRKLAALVALIAETHPNEKILIFTQFADTVRYITDNLTKLKIAGIASVTGKSKDPTELTFRFSPTSNGKRDKISPEQELRVLITTDILSEGHNLQDSAIIVNYDLPWAIIRLIQRAGRVDRIGQTADRILCYSFLPDEGVERIINLRARLRRRLQENAEVVGTDETFFEDDSPQVILDIYNEKSGILDGEEDAEVDLTSEAFQIWKNATDNNPTLKKTIESMPNVVYSTRAHTPVPLQPEGVLLYMKTTEGNDSLIWVDRAGNSVTQSQIAILRIAACDEATPAISRDKQHHELVKKGAELIAEEELTAGGQLGRSSGARFRTYERLKNYAQSMRGTIFASEELAKAIDEIYRYPLRQSAIDTLNRQLKSGIGDRALAELVVGLRMDDRFCIVSEDGDKREPMIICSLGLFQRI
;
A
#
# COMPACT_ATOMS: atom_id res chain seq x y z
N MET A 1 -0.84 -10.43 17.53
CA MET A 1 -1.62 -11.01 16.44
C MET A 1 -1.75 -9.94 15.39
N ASP A 2 -1.46 -10.27 14.13
CA ASP A 2 -1.48 -9.33 13.04
C ASP A 2 -2.94 -9.08 12.63
N THR A 3 -3.50 -7.94 13.06
CA THR A 3 -4.87 -7.51 12.72
C THR A 3 -5.04 -7.19 11.24
N ARG A 4 -3.97 -7.27 10.43
CA ARG A 4 -4.00 -7.05 8.97
C ARG A 4 -4.70 -8.15 8.19
N ASN A 5 -4.87 -9.33 8.79
CA ASN A 5 -5.42 -10.52 8.10
C ASN A 5 -6.77 -11.00 8.64
N SER A 6 -7.36 -10.31 9.63
CA SER A 6 -8.69 -10.66 10.16
C SER A 6 -9.62 -9.49 9.89
N ASP A 7 -10.57 -9.71 8.99
CA ASP A 7 -11.68 -8.80 8.66
C ASP A 7 -12.73 -8.71 9.79
N GLU A 8 -12.65 -9.61 10.76
CA GLU A 8 -13.38 -9.56 12.03
C GLU A 8 -12.45 -9.80 13.22
N ASP A 9 -12.60 -9.05 14.31
CA ASP A 9 -11.91 -9.31 15.57
C ASP A 9 -12.46 -10.60 16.21
N ALA A 10 -11.73 -11.71 16.10
CA ALA A 10 -12.07 -12.98 16.75
C ALA A 10 -12.10 -12.86 18.30
N ASP A 11 -11.40 -11.88 18.86
CA ASP A 11 -11.35 -11.54 20.29
C ASP A 11 -12.33 -10.41 20.68
N SER A 12 -13.20 -9.99 19.77
CA SER A 12 -14.25 -9.03 20.07
C SER A 12 -15.33 -9.70 20.93
N VAL A 13 -15.22 -9.49 22.23
CA VAL A 13 -16.24 -9.75 23.25
C VAL A 13 -17.62 -9.18 22.88
N VAL A 14 -17.65 -8.21 21.96
CA VAL A 14 -18.85 -7.51 21.54
C VAL A 14 -19.85 -8.43 20.84
N MET A 15 -19.41 -9.50 20.15
CA MET A 15 -20.31 -10.42 19.44
C MET A 15 -20.65 -11.71 20.22
N SER A 16 -19.83 -12.14 21.18
CA SER A 16 -19.97 -13.49 21.78
C SER A 16 -21.11 -13.65 22.78
N ASN A 17 -21.77 -12.56 23.20
CA ASN A 17 -22.79 -12.60 24.26
C ASN A 17 -24.24 -12.68 23.77
N PHE A 18 -24.49 -12.66 22.46
CA PHE A 18 -25.84 -12.84 21.91
C PHE A 18 -25.99 -13.98 20.89
N ASP A 19 -24.93 -14.73 20.62
CA ASP A 19 -25.03 -16.11 20.12
C ASP A 19 -25.46 -17.02 21.29
N THR A 20 -26.68 -16.83 21.81
CA THR A 20 -27.36 -17.95 22.49
C THR A 20 -27.69 -18.97 21.41
N GLU A 21 -27.14 -20.17 21.58
CA GLU A 21 -27.49 -21.35 20.81
C GLU A 21 -29.01 -21.43 20.61
N GLU A 22 -29.44 -21.64 19.35
CA GLU A 22 -30.83 -21.65 18.86
C GLU A 22 -31.40 -20.30 18.38
N THR A 23 -31.06 -19.89 17.15
CA THR A 23 -32.02 -19.37 16.13
C THR A 23 -31.27 -19.03 14.84
N GLU A 24 -31.44 -19.86 13.81
CA GLU A 24 -30.84 -19.69 12.47
C GLU A 24 -31.58 -18.68 11.58
N ASP A 25 -32.48 -17.84 12.09
CA ASP A 25 -33.43 -17.11 11.23
C ASP A 25 -33.64 -15.61 11.53
N ASP A 26 -32.80 -14.96 12.37
CA ASP A 26 -33.08 -13.56 12.77
C ASP A 26 -31.86 -12.64 12.99
N SER A 27 -30.83 -12.76 12.17
CA SER A 27 -29.66 -11.85 12.19
C SER A 27 -30.01 -10.38 11.90
N GLY A 28 -31.15 -10.13 11.26
CA GLY A 28 -31.63 -8.79 10.89
C GLY A 28 -32.15 -7.97 12.08
N GLU A 29 -32.96 -8.57 12.96
CA GLU A 29 -33.50 -7.86 14.14
C GLU A 29 -32.42 -7.57 15.19
N LEU A 30 -31.40 -8.43 15.32
CA LEU A 30 -30.28 -8.25 16.25
C LEU A 30 -29.41 -7.01 15.92
N LEU A 31 -29.17 -6.73 14.64
CA LEU A 31 -28.41 -5.55 14.20
C LEU A 31 -29.16 -4.23 14.46
N ASP A 32 -30.49 -4.23 14.29
CA ASP A 32 -31.32 -3.05 14.55
C ASP A 32 -31.39 -2.75 16.07
N ILE A 33 -31.45 -3.78 16.92
CA ILE A 33 -31.38 -3.63 18.38
C ILE A 33 -30.00 -3.12 18.83
N GLU A 34 -28.91 -3.59 18.21
CA GLU A 34 -27.55 -3.14 18.49
C GLU A 34 -27.30 -1.67 18.10
N ALA A 35 -27.86 -1.24 16.96
CA ALA A 35 -27.81 0.15 16.53
C ALA A 35 -28.63 1.05 17.47
N GLU A 36 -29.83 0.62 17.89
CA GLU A 36 -30.65 1.36 18.86
C GLU A 36 -29.97 1.53 20.23
N LEU A 37 -29.23 0.53 20.70
CA LEU A 37 -28.46 0.60 21.95
C LEU A 37 -27.26 1.58 21.89
N LEU A 38 -26.75 1.87 20.69
CA LEU A 38 -25.62 2.79 20.48
C LEU A 38 -26.07 4.26 20.29
N LEU A 39 -27.36 4.52 20.04
CA LEU A 39 -27.89 5.87 19.79
C LEU A 39 -28.01 6.73 21.06
N GLY A 40 -27.69 6.21 22.25
CA GLY A 40 -27.78 6.96 23.51
C GLY A 40 -26.60 6.74 24.47
N GLU A 41 -26.16 7.82 25.16
CA GLU A 41 -25.05 7.80 26.12
C GLU A 41 -25.23 6.75 27.24
N LYS A 42 -26.49 6.48 27.64
CA LYS A 42 -26.82 5.46 28.66
C LYS A 42 -26.67 4.02 28.13
N GLY A 43 -27.09 3.76 26.90
CA GLY A 43 -26.97 2.44 26.27
C GLY A 43 -25.50 2.09 25.99
N PHE A 44 -24.74 3.08 25.49
CA PHE A 44 -23.30 2.96 25.32
C PHE A 44 -22.57 2.63 26.63
N GLN A 45 -22.88 3.34 27.74
CA GLN A 45 -22.28 3.07 29.05
C GLN A 45 -22.62 1.68 29.60
N GLN A 46 -23.85 1.20 29.39
CA GLN A 46 -24.23 -0.15 29.79
C GLN A 46 -23.45 -1.21 29.00
N ARG A 47 -23.30 -1.03 27.68
CA ARG A 47 -22.52 -1.93 26.82
C ARG A 47 -21.04 -1.95 27.21
N VAL A 48 -20.44 -0.78 27.44
CA VAL A 48 -19.05 -0.66 27.92
C VAL A 48 -18.85 -1.43 29.24
N LYS A 49 -19.82 -1.37 30.16
CA LYS A 49 -19.75 -2.10 31.44
C LYS A 49 -19.75 -3.61 31.26
N VAL A 50 -20.57 -4.14 30.34
CA VAL A 50 -20.63 -5.58 30.02
C VAL A 50 -19.32 -6.04 29.40
N VAL A 51 -18.85 -5.34 28.37
CA VAL A 51 -17.59 -5.65 27.67
C VAL A 51 -16.40 -5.61 28.64
N TYR A 52 -16.31 -4.58 29.48
CA TYR A 52 -15.26 -4.48 30.49
C TYR A 52 -15.32 -5.60 31.53
N GLY A 53 -16.53 -6.05 31.89
CA GLY A 53 -16.74 -7.19 32.78
C GLY A 53 -16.09 -8.46 32.27
N GLU A 54 -16.36 -8.80 31.00
CA GLU A 54 -15.80 -9.97 30.31
C GLU A 54 -14.27 -9.90 30.17
N TYR A 55 -13.71 -8.74 29.79
CA TYR A 55 -12.26 -8.57 29.71
C TYR A 55 -11.58 -8.75 31.08
N LYS A 56 -12.27 -8.40 32.17
CA LYS A 56 -11.76 -8.55 33.54
C LYS A 56 -11.89 -9.99 34.07
N THR A 57 -12.86 -10.76 33.60
CA THR A 57 -13.11 -12.14 34.06
C THR A 57 -12.49 -13.17 33.12
N ARG A 58 -13.01 -13.27 31.89
CA ARG A 58 -12.76 -14.35 30.93
C ARG A 58 -11.43 -14.19 30.20
N TYR A 59 -11.06 -12.96 29.87
CA TYR A 59 -9.84 -12.65 29.10
C TYR A 59 -8.70 -12.05 29.93
N GLN A 60 -8.82 -12.11 31.26
CA GLN A 60 -7.79 -11.64 32.19
C GLN A 60 -6.38 -12.20 31.92
N PRO A 61 -6.17 -13.49 31.56
CA PRO A 61 -4.83 -14.02 31.32
C PRO A 61 -4.23 -13.58 29.97
N THR A 62 -5.06 -13.11 29.03
CA THR A 62 -4.65 -12.74 27.67
C THR A 62 -4.02 -11.35 27.61
N PHE A 63 -4.35 -10.47 28.57
CA PHE A 63 -3.96 -9.07 28.56
C PHE A 63 -3.30 -8.62 29.87
N LYS A 64 -2.19 -7.87 29.77
CA LYS A 64 -1.61 -7.15 30.91
C LYS A 64 -2.26 -5.77 31.01
N TRP A 65 -3.09 -5.60 32.02
CA TRP A 65 -3.72 -4.31 32.31
C TRP A 65 -2.69 -3.28 32.76
N LEU A 66 -2.65 -2.15 32.07
CA LEU A 66 -1.88 -0.99 32.52
C LEU A 66 -2.52 -0.40 33.77
N LYS A 67 -1.70 -0.02 34.76
CA LYS A 67 -2.20 0.68 35.94
C LYS A 67 -2.71 2.06 35.51
N SER A 68 -3.88 2.45 36.03
CA SER A 68 -4.49 3.76 35.79
C SER A 68 -3.59 4.94 36.19
N ASP A 69 -2.66 4.72 37.12
CA ASP A 69 -1.76 5.75 37.66
C ASP A 69 -0.72 6.24 36.65
N PHE A 70 -0.50 5.49 35.56
CA PHE A 70 0.33 5.93 34.44
C PHE A 70 -0.33 7.03 33.59
N PHE A 71 -1.62 7.29 33.80
CA PHE A 71 -2.39 8.26 33.05
C PHE A 71 -2.92 9.36 33.96
N ASP A 72 -3.05 10.57 33.41
CA ASP A 72 -3.91 11.57 34.04
C ASP A 72 -5.37 11.14 33.89
N THR A 73 -5.84 10.40 34.88
CA THR A 73 -7.18 9.77 34.88
C THR A 73 -8.31 10.77 34.73
N LYS A 74 -8.13 12.02 35.19
CA LYS A 74 -9.15 13.08 35.06
C LYS A 74 -9.20 13.59 33.64
N LYS A 75 -8.03 13.88 33.05
CA LYS A 75 -7.93 14.35 31.67
C LYS A 75 -8.36 13.27 30.68
N LEU A 76 -7.83 12.06 30.81
CA LEU A 76 -8.16 10.93 29.94
C LEU A 76 -9.66 10.61 29.96
N LYS A 77 -10.29 10.58 31.14
CA LYS A 77 -11.74 10.35 31.25
C LYS A 77 -12.54 11.44 30.52
N ARG A 78 -12.13 12.71 30.67
CA ARG A 78 -12.82 13.83 30.01
C ARG A 78 -12.70 13.73 28.49
N ASP A 79 -11.51 13.45 27.99
CA ASP A 79 -11.24 13.37 26.55
C ASP A 79 -11.98 12.18 25.93
N LEU A 80 -11.93 10.98 26.54
CA LEU A 80 -12.69 9.80 26.08
C LEU A 80 -14.21 10.01 26.07
N LEU A 81 -14.76 10.74 27.04
CA LEU A 81 -16.18 11.07 27.05
C LEU A 81 -16.54 12.08 25.96
N ALA A 82 -15.65 13.01 25.64
CA ALA A 82 -15.85 13.95 24.53
C ALA A 82 -15.82 13.23 23.18
N ASP A 83 -14.88 12.31 22.98
CA ASP A 83 -14.78 11.49 21.78
C ASP A 83 -16.01 10.59 21.63
N ALA A 84 -16.43 9.91 22.69
CA ALA A 84 -17.62 9.07 22.68
C ALA A 84 -18.89 9.86 22.34
N ARG A 85 -19.04 11.08 22.87
CA ARG A 85 -20.17 11.95 22.52
C ARG A 85 -20.14 12.38 21.06
N SER A 86 -18.97 12.72 20.54
CA SER A 86 -18.81 13.11 19.14
C SER A 86 -19.17 11.95 18.21
N LEU A 87 -18.76 10.72 18.54
CA LEU A 87 -19.13 9.52 17.79
C LEU A 87 -20.63 9.22 17.87
N ILE A 88 -21.23 9.35 19.05
CA ILE A 88 -22.68 9.18 19.23
C ILE A 88 -23.46 10.25 18.43
N GLU A 89 -22.98 11.49 18.40
CA GLU A 89 -23.60 12.57 17.62
C GLU A 89 -23.54 12.29 16.12
N VAL A 90 -22.43 11.75 15.62
CA VAL A 90 -22.32 11.26 14.23
C VAL A 90 -23.31 10.13 13.98
N LEU A 91 -23.40 9.15 14.89
CA LEU A 91 -24.36 8.05 14.78
C LEU A 91 -25.82 8.53 14.84
N GLN A 92 -26.13 9.56 15.61
CA GLN A 92 -27.48 10.14 15.66
C GLN A 92 -27.81 10.92 14.39
N THR A 93 -26.81 11.56 13.78
CA THR A 93 -26.96 12.27 12.50
C THR A 93 -27.23 11.28 11.37
N CYS A 94 -26.56 10.12 11.42
CA CYS A 94 -26.79 9.00 10.54
C CYS A 94 -27.97 8.15 11.07
N SER A 95 -29.21 8.55 10.77
CA SER A 95 -30.43 7.78 11.12
C SER A 95 -30.32 6.28 10.81
N ALA A 96 -31.19 5.44 11.42
CA ALA A 96 -31.27 4.01 11.14
C ALA A 96 -31.10 3.70 9.64
N TRP A 97 -30.13 2.84 9.32
CA TRP A 97 -29.77 2.53 7.95
C TRP A 97 -30.90 1.73 7.29
N HIS A 98 -31.47 2.26 6.21
CA HIS A 98 -32.46 1.55 5.42
C HIS A 98 -31.79 1.00 4.16
N SER A 99 -32.02 -0.26 3.80
CA SER A 99 -31.44 -0.87 2.60
C SER A 99 -32.09 -0.44 1.29
N GLN A 100 -33.35 0.01 1.33
CA GLN A 100 -34.11 0.40 0.14
C GLN A 100 -33.54 1.56 -0.70
N PRO A 101 -32.90 2.61 -0.13
CA PRO A 101 -32.23 3.65 -0.92
C PRO A 101 -30.85 3.24 -1.47
N ASP A 102 -30.34 2.02 -1.21
CA ASP A 102 -29.00 1.64 -1.66
C ASP A 102 -28.97 1.35 -3.17
N ARG A 103 -28.53 2.36 -3.93
CA ARG A 103 -28.33 2.30 -5.39
C ARG A 103 -27.29 1.25 -5.80
N LYS A 104 -26.29 1.00 -4.96
CA LYS A 104 -25.20 0.05 -5.24
C LYS A 104 -25.70 -1.38 -5.10
N LEU A 105 -26.44 -1.66 -4.03
CA LEU A 105 -27.14 -2.93 -3.85
C LEU A 105 -28.15 -3.17 -4.98
N ALA A 106 -28.95 -2.17 -5.35
CA ALA A 106 -29.90 -2.27 -6.46
C ALA A 106 -29.20 -2.61 -7.79
N ALA A 107 -28.06 -1.98 -8.08
CA ALA A 107 -27.26 -2.28 -9.26
C ALA A 107 -26.65 -3.69 -9.21
N LEU A 108 -26.21 -4.16 -8.03
CA LEU A 108 -25.74 -5.54 -7.85
C LEU A 108 -26.87 -6.54 -8.12
N VAL A 109 -28.07 -6.28 -7.61
CA VAL A 109 -29.25 -7.12 -7.85
C VAL A 109 -29.57 -7.17 -9.35
N ALA A 110 -29.57 -6.02 -10.04
CA ALA A 110 -29.78 -5.97 -11.49
C ALA A 110 -28.71 -6.77 -12.24
N LEU A 111 -27.44 -6.67 -11.85
CA LEU A 111 -26.36 -7.46 -12.45
C LEU A 111 -26.58 -8.98 -12.28
N ILE A 112 -26.99 -9.40 -11.08
CA ILE A 112 -27.18 -10.82 -10.72
C ILE A 112 -28.47 -11.41 -11.34
N ALA A 113 -29.53 -10.61 -11.50
CA ALA A 113 -30.85 -11.08 -11.91
C ALA A 113 -31.16 -10.82 -13.40
N GLU A 114 -30.67 -9.73 -13.97
CA GLU A 114 -30.97 -9.31 -15.34
C GLU A 114 -29.81 -9.63 -16.30
N THR A 115 -28.59 -9.21 -15.95
CA THR A 115 -27.42 -9.38 -16.84
C THR A 115 -26.89 -10.81 -16.82
N HIS A 116 -26.76 -11.40 -15.64
CA HIS A 116 -26.14 -12.71 -15.43
C HIS A 116 -27.05 -13.67 -14.63
N PRO A 117 -28.25 -14.02 -15.15
CA PRO A 117 -29.24 -14.80 -14.41
C PRO A 117 -28.81 -16.26 -14.15
N ASN A 118 -28.05 -16.86 -15.06
CA ASN A 118 -27.71 -18.28 -15.04
C ASN A 118 -26.23 -18.57 -14.80
N GLU A 119 -25.39 -17.53 -14.75
CA GLU A 119 -23.96 -17.67 -14.60
C GLU A 119 -23.56 -17.65 -13.12
N LYS A 120 -22.41 -18.27 -12.83
CA LYS A 120 -21.78 -18.23 -11.51
C LYS A 120 -21.10 -16.88 -11.32
N ILE A 121 -21.31 -16.29 -10.14
CA ILE A 121 -20.82 -14.94 -9.81
C ILE A 121 -20.08 -15.02 -8.49
N LEU A 122 -18.83 -14.54 -8.50
CA LEU A 122 -18.00 -14.41 -7.31
C LEU A 122 -17.93 -12.95 -6.89
N ILE A 123 -18.40 -12.63 -5.69
CA ILE A 123 -18.48 -11.27 -5.18
C ILE A 123 -17.47 -11.09 -4.06
N PHE A 124 -16.55 -10.15 -4.23
CA PHE A 124 -15.55 -9.78 -3.23
C PHE A 124 -15.88 -8.47 -2.53
N THR A 125 -15.66 -8.43 -1.22
CA THR A 125 -15.70 -7.21 -0.41
C THR A 125 -14.60 -7.23 0.64
N GLN A 126 -14.12 -6.08 1.08
CA GLN A 126 -13.10 -5.99 2.11
C GLN A 126 -13.63 -6.38 3.51
N PHE A 127 -14.92 -6.14 3.79
CA PHE A 127 -15.47 -6.23 5.14
C PHE A 127 -16.53 -7.33 5.28
N ALA A 128 -16.43 -8.13 6.34
CA ALA A 128 -17.38 -9.20 6.61
C ALA A 128 -18.80 -8.67 6.92
N ASP A 129 -18.91 -7.49 7.53
CA ASP A 129 -20.19 -6.80 7.74
C ASP A 129 -20.93 -6.57 6.41
N THR A 130 -20.18 -6.23 5.37
CA THR A 130 -20.74 -6.02 4.02
C THR A 130 -21.14 -7.35 3.37
N VAL A 131 -20.41 -8.43 3.61
CA VAL A 131 -20.80 -9.78 3.18
C VAL A 131 -22.17 -10.14 3.75
N ARG A 132 -22.36 -9.96 5.07
CA ARG A 132 -23.65 -10.23 5.74
C ARG A 132 -24.77 -9.36 5.18
N TYR A 133 -24.53 -8.05 5.08
CA TYR A 133 -25.48 -7.11 4.51
C TYR A 133 -25.96 -7.52 3.11
N ILE A 134 -25.05 -7.88 2.21
CA ILE A 134 -25.41 -8.32 0.86
C ILE A 134 -26.19 -9.63 0.92
N THR A 135 -25.73 -10.59 1.71
CA THR A 135 -26.34 -11.93 1.81
C THR A 135 -27.78 -11.85 2.31
N ASP A 136 -28.03 -11.06 3.36
CA ASP A 136 -29.37 -10.88 3.94
C ASP A 136 -30.33 -10.25 2.93
N ASN A 137 -29.88 -9.22 2.20
CA ASN A 137 -30.71 -8.56 1.20
C ASN A 137 -30.99 -9.44 -0.02
N LEU A 138 -30.00 -10.19 -0.51
CA LEU A 138 -30.21 -11.10 -1.65
C LEU A 138 -31.10 -12.30 -1.28
N THR A 139 -31.01 -12.78 -0.03
CA THR A 139 -31.88 -13.84 0.51
C THR A 139 -33.33 -13.37 0.62
N LYS A 140 -33.57 -12.13 1.09
CA LYS A 140 -34.90 -11.50 1.09
C LYS A 140 -35.52 -11.41 -0.31
N LEU A 141 -34.69 -11.25 -1.34
CA LEU A 141 -35.11 -11.22 -2.75
C LEU A 141 -35.29 -12.62 -3.38
N LYS A 142 -35.11 -13.70 -2.61
CA LYS A 142 -35.28 -15.10 -3.03
C LYS A 142 -34.39 -15.53 -4.21
N ILE A 143 -33.19 -14.95 -4.32
CA ILE A 143 -32.20 -15.41 -5.30
C ILE A 143 -31.65 -16.76 -4.82
N ALA A 144 -31.74 -17.79 -5.68
CA ALA A 144 -31.32 -19.15 -5.33
C ALA A 144 -29.81 -19.36 -5.38
N GLY A 145 -29.30 -20.27 -4.55
CA GLY A 145 -27.93 -20.76 -4.60
C GLY A 145 -26.88 -19.74 -4.12
N ILE A 146 -27.16 -19.01 -3.04
CA ILE A 146 -26.25 -18.04 -2.44
C ILE A 146 -25.52 -18.65 -1.24
N ALA A 147 -24.23 -18.37 -1.10
CA ALA A 147 -23.53 -18.54 0.17
C ALA A 147 -22.55 -17.39 0.42
N SER A 148 -22.22 -17.22 1.70
CA SER A 148 -21.23 -16.26 2.17
C SER A 148 -20.04 -16.95 2.86
N VAL A 149 -18.83 -16.44 2.65
CA VAL A 149 -17.61 -16.91 3.32
C VAL A 149 -16.83 -15.74 3.93
N THR A 150 -16.60 -15.81 5.24
CA THR A 150 -15.86 -14.83 6.06
C THR A 150 -14.88 -15.55 6.99
N GLY A 151 -14.07 -14.80 7.77
CA GLY A 151 -13.04 -15.37 8.66
C GLY A 151 -13.53 -16.28 9.78
N LYS A 152 -14.82 -16.21 10.11
CA LYS A 152 -15.46 -17.09 11.10
C LYS A 152 -16.20 -18.28 10.49
N SER A 153 -16.20 -18.42 9.17
CA SER A 153 -16.86 -19.55 8.51
C SER A 153 -16.18 -20.85 8.92
N LYS A 154 -16.94 -21.77 9.53
CA LYS A 154 -16.40 -23.03 10.07
C LYS A 154 -15.81 -23.94 8.99
N ASP A 155 -16.35 -23.91 7.78
CA ASP A 155 -15.82 -24.65 6.63
C ASP A 155 -15.89 -23.85 5.31
N PRO A 156 -14.89 -22.98 5.05
CA PRO A 156 -14.76 -22.25 3.78
C PRO A 156 -14.55 -23.18 2.57
N THR A 157 -14.00 -24.37 2.81
CA THR A 157 -13.60 -25.31 1.77
C THR A 157 -14.81 -26.04 1.21
N GLU A 158 -15.76 -26.43 2.06
CA GLU A 158 -17.02 -27.04 1.64
C GLU A 158 -17.84 -26.08 0.75
N LEU A 159 -17.95 -24.82 1.13
CA LEU A 159 -18.66 -23.79 0.35
C LEU A 159 -17.96 -23.54 -1.00
N THR A 160 -16.63 -23.53 -1.01
CA THR A 160 -15.84 -23.46 -2.25
C THR A 160 -16.13 -24.66 -3.16
N PHE A 161 -16.22 -25.87 -2.62
CA PHE A 161 -16.54 -27.05 -3.42
C PHE A 161 -17.96 -27.01 -3.99
N ARG A 162 -18.93 -26.48 -3.24
CA ARG A 162 -20.30 -26.28 -3.73
C ARG A 162 -20.38 -25.20 -4.81
N PHE A 163 -19.52 -24.20 -4.76
CA PHE A 163 -19.46 -23.14 -5.78
C PHE A 163 -18.68 -23.55 -7.03
N SER A 164 -17.58 -24.28 -6.90
CA SER A 164 -16.72 -24.69 -8.02
C SER A 164 -16.44 -26.20 -8.00
N PRO A 165 -17.48 -27.06 -8.17
CA PRO A 165 -17.33 -28.50 -8.05
C PRO A 165 -16.45 -29.11 -9.14
N THR A 166 -16.39 -28.52 -10.34
CA THR A 166 -15.64 -29.06 -11.49
C THR A 166 -14.14 -28.85 -11.28
N SER A 167 -13.73 -27.62 -11.00
CA SER A 167 -12.32 -27.25 -10.77
C SER A 167 -11.71 -27.92 -9.54
N ASN A 168 -12.54 -28.33 -8.58
CA ASN A 168 -12.10 -29.04 -7.37
C ASN A 168 -12.23 -30.57 -7.47
N GLY A 169 -12.67 -31.12 -8.62
CA GLY A 169 -12.84 -32.57 -8.80
C GLY A 169 -13.90 -33.18 -7.88
N LYS A 170 -14.93 -32.41 -7.53
CA LYS A 170 -16.04 -32.79 -6.63
C LYS A 170 -17.39 -32.89 -7.35
N ARG A 171 -17.43 -32.78 -8.68
CA ARG A 171 -18.66 -32.86 -9.49
C ARG A 171 -19.48 -34.14 -9.22
N ASP A 172 -18.82 -35.26 -8.99
CA ASP A 172 -19.49 -36.54 -8.69
C ASP A 172 -20.10 -36.61 -7.28
N LYS A 173 -19.77 -35.67 -6.40
CA LYS A 173 -20.19 -35.66 -4.99
C LYS A 173 -21.22 -34.59 -4.66
N ILE A 174 -21.37 -33.58 -5.52
CA ILE A 174 -22.23 -32.42 -5.28
C ILE A 174 -23.31 -32.42 -6.35
N SER A 175 -24.56 -32.53 -5.92
CA SER A 175 -25.69 -32.53 -6.86
C SER A 175 -25.94 -31.12 -7.41
N PRO A 176 -26.55 -30.99 -8.61
CA PRO A 176 -26.89 -29.69 -9.17
C PRO A 176 -27.79 -28.84 -8.25
N GLU A 177 -28.60 -29.45 -7.39
CA GLU A 177 -29.44 -28.71 -6.43
C GLU A 177 -28.65 -28.15 -5.24
N GLN A 178 -27.47 -28.71 -4.95
CA GLN A 178 -26.58 -28.26 -3.86
C GLN A 178 -25.56 -27.22 -4.32
N GLU A 179 -25.43 -27.05 -5.64
CA GLU A 179 -24.49 -26.17 -6.29
C GLU A 179 -24.84 -24.70 -6.08
N LEU A 180 -23.82 -23.91 -5.76
CA LEU A 180 -23.97 -22.47 -5.54
C LEU A 180 -23.79 -21.72 -6.85
N ARG A 181 -24.62 -20.70 -7.03
CA ARG A 181 -24.55 -19.75 -8.15
C ARG A 181 -23.81 -18.48 -7.75
N VAL A 182 -24.05 -17.97 -6.55
CA VAL A 182 -23.44 -16.72 -6.07
C VAL A 182 -22.66 -17.01 -4.79
N LEU A 183 -21.38 -16.66 -4.79
CA LEU A 183 -20.52 -16.74 -3.62
C LEU A 183 -20.06 -15.34 -3.24
N ILE A 184 -20.39 -14.91 -2.03
CA ILE A 184 -19.99 -13.62 -1.49
C ILE A 184 -18.89 -13.86 -0.47
N THR A 185 -17.76 -13.20 -0.59
CA THR A 185 -16.63 -13.48 0.28
C THR A 185 -15.75 -12.26 0.52
N THR A 186 -14.99 -12.33 1.60
CA THR A 186 -13.87 -11.41 1.83
C THR A 186 -12.58 -11.91 1.17
N ASP A 187 -11.49 -11.17 1.35
CA ASP A 187 -10.19 -11.53 0.77
C ASP A 187 -9.63 -12.88 1.27
N ILE A 188 -10.31 -13.58 2.18
CA ILE A 188 -9.92 -14.91 2.66
C ILE A 188 -9.92 -15.95 1.53
N LEU A 189 -10.87 -15.86 0.60
CA LEU A 189 -10.88 -16.71 -0.59
C LEU A 189 -10.08 -16.12 -1.77
N SER A 190 -9.42 -14.98 -1.57
CA SER A 190 -8.50 -14.43 -2.59
C SER A 190 -7.19 -15.21 -2.71
N GLU A 191 -6.93 -16.13 -1.78
CA GLU A 191 -5.76 -17.02 -1.79
C GLU A 191 -6.15 -18.50 -1.55
N GLY A 192 -5.32 -19.45 -2.01
CA GLY A 192 -5.46 -20.88 -1.67
C GLY A 192 -6.58 -21.72 -2.33
N HIS A 193 -7.63 -21.12 -2.92
CA HIS A 193 -8.78 -21.85 -3.46
C HIS A 193 -8.90 -21.79 -5.00
N ASN A 194 -9.44 -22.87 -5.61
CA ASN A 194 -9.74 -22.94 -7.04
C ASN A 194 -11.21 -22.60 -7.27
N LEU A 195 -11.47 -21.51 -8.02
CA LEU A 195 -12.81 -20.96 -8.24
C LEU A 195 -13.11 -20.79 -9.75
N GLN A 196 -12.46 -21.59 -10.60
CA GLN A 196 -12.45 -21.43 -12.06
C GLN A 196 -13.78 -21.81 -12.73
N ASP A 197 -14.73 -22.42 -12.01
CA ASP A 197 -16.10 -22.66 -12.55
C ASP A 197 -16.87 -21.34 -12.73
N SER A 198 -16.44 -20.25 -12.09
CA SER A 198 -16.96 -18.90 -12.36
C SER A 198 -16.18 -18.25 -13.50
N ALA A 199 -16.82 -17.37 -14.26
CA ALA A 199 -16.16 -16.45 -15.18
C ALA A 199 -16.44 -14.98 -14.84
N ILE A 200 -17.22 -14.73 -13.78
CA ILE A 200 -17.68 -13.40 -13.40
C ILE A 200 -17.21 -13.10 -11.99
N ILE A 201 -16.51 -11.98 -11.85
CA ILE A 201 -16.00 -11.45 -10.60
C ILE A 201 -16.59 -10.07 -10.41
N VAL A 202 -17.12 -9.81 -9.22
CA VAL A 202 -17.68 -8.52 -8.83
C VAL A 202 -16.95 -8.02 -7.60
N ASN A 203 -16.19 -6.94 -7.74
CA ASN A 203 -15.62 -6.21 -6.61
C ASN A 203 -16.67 -5.23 -6.10
N TYR A 204 -17.31 -5.58 -4.99
CA TYR A 204 -18.26 -4.69 -4.35
C TYR A 204 -17.56 -3.44 -3.82
N ASP A 205 -16.33 -3.56 -3.33
CA ASP A 205 -15.48 -2.43 -2.99
C ASP A 205 -14.09 -2.59 -3.63
N LEU A 206 -13.47 -1.43 -3.89
CA LEU A 206 -12.12 -1.36 -4.42
C LEU A 206 -11.11 -1.44 -3.26
N PRO A 207 -10.23 -2.45 -3.26
CA PRO A 207 -9.17 -2.52 -2.28
C PRO A 207 -8.14 -1.42 -2.55
N TRP A 208 -7.48 -0.95 -1.49
CA TRP A 208 -6.40 0.04 -1.57
C TRP A 208 -5.15 -0.44 -2.31
N ALA A 209 -4.93 -1.75 -2.29
CA ALA A 209 -3.79 -2.38 -2.93
C ALA A 209 -4.25 -3.10 -4.20
N ILE A 210 -3.68 -2.71 -5.35
CA ILE A 210 -4.03 -3.26 -6.66
C ILE A 210 -3.78 -4.76 -6.76
N ILE A 211 -2.75 -5.25 -6.05
CA ILE A 211 -2.42 -6.67 -6.00
C ILE A 211 -3.60 -7.53 -5.55
N ARG A 212 -4.49 -7.00 -4.70
CA ARG A 212 -5.69 -7.73 -4.27
C ARG A 212 -6.67 -7.95 -5.43
N LEU A 213 -6.84 -6.98 -6.32
CA LEU A 213 -7.67 -7.16 -7.52
C LEU A 213 -7.09 -8.24 -8.45
N ILE A 214 -5.77 -8.24 -8.62
CA ILE A 214 -5.05 -9.25 -9.42
C ILE A 214 -5.17 -10.63 -8.76
N GLN A 215 -5.00 -10.74 -7.44
CA GLN A 215 -5.13 -11.99 -6.70
C GLN A 215 -6.55 -12.56 -6.77
N ARG A 216 -7.57 -11.69 -6.65
CA ARG A 216 -9.00 -12.02 -6.82
C ARG A 216 -9.26 -12.55 -8.24
N ALA A 217 -8.80 -11.84 -9.26
CA ALA A 217 -8.92 -12.25 -10.66
C ALA A 217 -8.21 -13.59 -10.92
N GLY A 218 -6.97 -13.72 -10.44
CA GLY A 218 -6.17 -14.94 -10.53
C GLY A 218 -6.68 -16.13 -9.72
N ARG A 219 -7.83 -16.04 -9.03
CA ARG A 219 -8.55 -17.23 -8.52
C ARG A 219 -9.33 -17.95 -9.61
N VAL A 220 -9.76 -17.18 -10.60
CA VAL A 220 -10.61 -17.59 -11.71
C VAL A 220 -9.78 -17.71 -12.99
N ASP A 221 -8.84 -16.79 -13.19
CA ASP A 221 -7.89 -16.81 -14.31
C ASP A 221 -6.72 -17.76 -14.03
N ARG A 222 -6.93 -19.03 -14.35
CA ARG A 222 -5.97 -20.12 -14.13
C ARG A 222 -6.13 -21.21 -15.19
N ILE A 223 -5.09 -22.04 -15.32
CA ILE A 223 -5.13 -23.26 -16.13
C ILE A 223 -6.32 -24.12 -15.68
N GLY A 224 -7.25 -24.39 -16.60
CA GLY A 224 -8.51 -25.09 -16.33
C GLY A 224 -9.76 -24.24 -16.54
N GLN A 225 -9.61 -22.91 -16.65
CA GLN A 225 -10.71 -22.02 -17.06
C GLN A 225 -11.21 -22.38 -18.47
N THR A 226 -12.53 -22.48 -18.61
CA THR A 226 -13.20 -22.86 -19.87
C THR A 226 -13.88 -21.70 -20.59
N ALA A 227 -14.10 -20.58 -19.88
CA ALA A 227 -14.67 -19.38 -20.47
C ALA A 227 -13.63 -18.62 -21.32
N ASP A 228 -14.05 -18.16 -22.50
CA ASP A 228 -13.19 -17.37 -23.40
C ASP A 228 -12.84 -15.99 -22.82
N ARG A 229 -13.66 -15.47 -21.91
CA ARG A 229 -13.48 -14.17 -21.27
C ARG A 229 -13.89 -14.25 -19.80
N ILE A 230 -13.11 -13.59 -18.96
CA ILE A 230 -13.43 -13.36 -17.56
C ILE A 230 -13.90 -11.91 -17.42
N LEU A 231 -15.08 -11.71 -16.82
CA LEU A 231 -15.68 -10.40 -16.63
C LEU A 231 -15.44 -9.92 -15.20
N CYS A 232 -14.72 -8.82 -15.05
CA CYS A 232 -14.42 -8.19 -13.77
C CYS A 232 -15.21 -6.89 -13.61
N TYR A 233 -16.32 -6.92 -12.87
CA TYR A 233 -17.09 -5.74 -12.52
C TYR A 233 -16.56 -5.11 -11.24
N SER A 234 -16.43 -3.79 -11.18
CA SER A 234 -16.00 -3.09 -9.96
C SER A 234 -16.88 -1.88 -9.70
N PHE A 235 -17.44 -1.80 -8.49
CA PHE A 235 -18.20 -0.61 -8.09
C PHE A 235 -17.26 0.51 -7.68
N LEU A 236 -17.38 1.65 -8.34
CA LEU A 236 -16.61 2.84 -8.02
C LEU A 236 -17.26 3.65 -6.88
N PRO A 237 -16.46 4.30 -6.02
CA PRO A 237 -16.99 5.25 -5.06
C PRO A 237 -17.64 6.44 -5.76
N ASP A 238 -18.62 7.06 -5.09
CA ASP A 238 -19.25 8.31 -5.54
C ASP A 238 -18.20 9.43 -5.66
N GLU A 239 -18.37 10.35 -6.60
CA GLU A 239 -17.44 11.44 -6.89
C GLU A 239 -17.10 12.28 -5.66
N GLY A 240 -18.06 12.44 -4.74
CA GLY A 240 -17.84 13.15 -3.48
C GLY A 240 -16.79 12.50 -2.59
N VAL A 241 -16.83 11.17 -2.48
CA VAL A 241 -15.88 10.38 -1.69
C VAL A 241 -14.55 10.26 -2.43
N GLU A 242 -14.59 10.06 -3.75
CA GLU A 242 -13.39 10.00 -4.58
C GLU A 242 -12.58 11.30 -4.55
N ARG A 243 -13.21 12.49 -4.47
CA ARG A 243 -12.47 13.77 -4.32
C ARG A 243 -11.65 13.86 -3.04
N ILE A 244 -12.07 13.16 -1.98
CA ILE A 244 -11.42 13.17 -0.68
C ILE A 244 -10.34 12.08 -0.63
N ILE A 245 -10.69 10.90 -1.11
CA ILE A 245 -9.87 9.70 -0.95
C ILE A 245 -8.94 9.47 -2.15
N ASN A 246 -9.24 9.98 -3.34
CA ASN A 246 -8.46 9.78 -4.57
C ASN A 246 -8.11 8.29 -4.83
N LEU A 247 -9.03 7.38 -4.51
CA LEU A 247 -8.76 5.93 -4.53
C LEU A 247 -8.58 5.44 -5.97
N ARG A 248 -9.45 5.87 -6.88
CA ARG A 248 -9.37 5.53 -8.31
C ARG A 248 -8.09 6.06 -8.93
N ALA A 249 -7.74 7.31 -8.64
CA ALA A 249 -6.52 7.92 -9.15
C ALA A 249 -5.25 7.19 -8.67
N ARG A 250 -5.22 6.78 -7.38
CA ARG A 250 -4.10 6.02 -6.81
C ARG A 250 -4.00 4.61 -7.40
N LEU A 251 -5.13 3.90 -7.54
CA LEU A 251 -5.15 2.56 -8.12
C LEU A 251 -4.75 2.55 -9.59
N ARG A 252 -5.22 3.52 -10.39
CA ARG A 252 -4.81 3.67 -11.79
C ARG A 252 -3.31 3.89 -11.95
N ARG A 253 -2.74 4.77 -11.14
CA ARG A 253 -1.29 5.02 -11.14
C ARG A 253 -0.51 3.76 -10.84
N ARG A 254 -0.91 3.02 -9.81
CA ARG A 254 -0.30 1.73 -9.46
C ARG A 254 -0.48 0.68 -10.56
N LEU A 255 -1.62 0.66 -11.25
CA LEU A 255 -1.84 -0.24 -12.39
C LEU A 255 -0.88 0.08 -13.53
N GLN A 256 -0.72 1.36 -13.84
CA GLN A 256 0.19 1.85 -14.88
C GLN A 256 1.65 1.50 -14.57
N GLU A 257 2.10 1.76 -13.33
CA GLU A 257 3.44 1.39 -12.85
C GLU A 257 3.68 -0.14 -12.92
N ASN A 258 2.67 -0.96 -12.65
CA ASN A 258 2.80 -2.42 -12.74
C ASN A 258 2.77 -2.94 -14.19
N ALA A 259 1.94 -2.35 -15.06
CA ALA A 259 1.87 -2.71 -16.48
C ALA A 259 3.21 -2.43 -17.19
N GLU A 260 3.90 -1.36 -16.82
CA GLU A 260 5.26 -1.04 -17.30
C GLU A 260 6.31 -2.09 -16.88
N VAL A 261 6.10 -2.78 -15.75
CA VAL A 261 7.04 -3.76 -15.19
C VAL A 261 6.76 -5.19 -15.65
N VAL A 262 5.49 -5.56 -15.81
CA VAL A 262 5.06 -6.95 -16.05
C VAL A 262 4.59 -7.20 -17.48
N GLY A 263 4.19 -6.15 -18.22
CA GLY A 263 3.66 -6.25 -19.58
C GLY A 263 2.39 -7.09 -19.62
N THR A 264 1.24 -6.48 -19.29
CA THR A 264 -0.05 -7.19 -19.26
C THR A 264 -1.06 -6.62 -20.25
N ASP A 265 -1.78 -7.51 -20.94
CA ASP A 265 -2.93 -7.24 -21.82
C ASP A 265 -4.26 -7.07 -21.02
N GLU A 266 -4.18 -6.90 -19.69
CA GLU A 266 -5.32 -6.91 -18.78
C GLU A 266 -5.92 -5.51 -18.60
N THR A 267 -7.19 -5.32 -18.99
CA THR A 267 -7.94 -4.08 -18.77
C THR A 267 -8.85 -4.20 -17.55
N PHE A 268 -8.57 -3.42 -16.49
CA PHE A 268 -9.36 -3.44 -15.24
C PHE A 268 -10.44 -2.36 -15.18
N PHE A 269 -10.39 -1.32 -16.04
CA PHE A 269 -11.39 -0.27 -16.11
C PHE A 269 -11.82 0.01 -17.56
N GLU A 270 -13.13 0.22 -17.79
CA GLU A 270 -13.70 0.43 -19.13
C GLU A 270 -13.26 1.74 -19.81
N ASP A 271 -12.85 2.75 -19.03
CA ASP A 271 -12.37 4.05 -19.53
C ASP A 271 -10.86 4.04 -19.87
N ASP A 272 -10.18 2.90 -19.80
CA ASP A 272 -8.76 2.81 -20.11
C ASP A 272 -8.55 2.96 -21.63
N SER A 273 -8.44 4.20 -22.08
CA SER A 273 -8.12 4.51 -23.46
C SER A 273 -6.72 3.98 -23.79
N PRO A 274 -6.50 3.39 -24.99
CA PRO A 274 -5.15 3.04 -25.48
C PRO A 274 -4.23 4.27 -25.65
N GLN A 275 -4.72 5.48 -25.38
CA GLN A 275 -3.95 6.72 -25.40
C GLN A 275 -3.05 6.91 -24.16
N VAL A 276 -3.33 6.26 -23.03
CA VAL A 276 -2.42 6.30 -21.86
C VAL A 276 -1.08 5.64 -22.20
N ILE A 277 -1.09 4.60 -23.04
CA ILE A 277 0.11 3.95 -23.60
C ILE A 277 0.89 4.94 -24.48
N LEU A 278 0.22 5.88 -25.15
CA LEU A 278 0.85 6.89 -26.00
C LEU A 278 1.42 8.07 -25.20
N ASP A 279 0.80 8.44 -24.08
CA ASP A 279 1.30 9.48 -23.18
C ASP A 279 2.52 9.02 -22.35
N ILE A 280 2.73 7.70 -22.18
CA ILE A 280 3.97 7.11 -21.64
C ILE A 280 5.15 7.32 -22.61
N TYR A 281 4.92 7.32 -23.92
CA TYR A 281 5.97 7.63 -24.91
C TYR A 281 6.31 9.14 -24.97
N ASN A 282 5.44 10.01 -24.44
CA ASN A 282 5.69 11.44 -24.35
C ASN A 282 5.98 11.83 -22.90
N GLU A 283 7.19 11.51 -22.46
CA GLU A 283 7.85 11.92 -21.21
C GLU A 283 7.34 13.24 -20.62
N LYS A 284 6.26 13.18 -19.83
CA LYS A 284 6.00 14.15 -18.77
C LYS A 284 6.39 13.50 -17.46
N SER A 285 7.68 13.64 -17.17
CA SER A 285 8.41 13.17 -15.98
C SER A 285 7.96 13.83 -14.65
N GLY A 286 6.65 14.03 -14.46
CA GLY A 286 6.08 14.75 -13.31
C GLY A 286 5.04 13.97 -12.51
N ILE A 287 4.81 12.69 -12.81
CA ILE A 287 3.72 11.89 -12.21
C ILE A 287 4.21 10.87 -11.15
N LEU A 288 5.54 10.67 -11.04
CA LEU A 288 6.12 9.61 -10.22
C LEU A 288 6.51 9.99 -8.78
N ASP A 289 6.28 11.23 -8.33
CA ASP A 289 6.55 11.63 -6.94
C ASP A 289 5.25 11.69 -6.12
N GLY A 290 4.68 10.52 -5.79
CA GLY A 290 3.47 10.41 -4.98
C GLY A 290 3.47 9.28 -3.96
N GLU A 291 3.75 9.67 -2.71
CA GLU A 291 3.42 9.01 -1.42
C GLU A 291 4.20 7.75 -0.96
N GLU A 292 4.47 7.78 0.36
CA GLU A 292 5.42 7.01 1.18
C GLU A 292 5.08 5.51 1.40
N ASP A 293 4.18 4.91 0.62
CA ASP A 293 3.91 3.47 0.71
C ASP A 293 4.87 2.60 -0.13
N ALA A 294 5.69 3.21 -0.98
CA ALA A 294 6.66 2.52 -1.83
C ALA A 294 7.99 2.17 -1.12
N GLU A 295 8.24 2.66 0.11
CA GLU A 295 9.53 2.48 0.80
C GLU A 295 9.68 1.11 1.50
N VAL A 296 8.61 0.31 1.61
CA VAL A 296 8.60 -0.89 2.47
C VAL A 296 9.12 -2.16 1.77
N ASP A 297 9.12 -2.23 0.43
CA ASP A 297 9.45 -3.49 -0.27
C ASP A 297 10.90 -3.57 -0.81
N LEU A 298 11.51 -2.46 -1.25
CA LEU A 298 12.84 -2.48 -1.89
C LEU A 298 13.98 -2.83 -0.93
N THR A 299 13.98 -2.22 0.26
CA THR A 299 14.99 -2.50 1.29
C THR A 299 14.86 -3.95 1.77
N SER A 300 13.62 -4.46 1.83
CA SER A 300 13.30 -5.82 2.25
C SER A 300 13.77 -6.84 1.21
N GLU A 301 13.48 -6.63 -0.08
CA GLU A 301 13.97 -7.49 -1.17
C GLU A 301 15.51 -7.46 -1.27
N ALA A 302 16.14 -6.28 -1.25
CA ALA A 302 17.59 -6.17 -1.31
C ALA A 302 18.27 -6.86 -0.11
N PHE A 303 17.70 -6.70 1.10
CA PHE A 303 18.17 -7.39 2.29
C PHE A 303 17.96 -8.91 2.20
N GLN A 304 16.84 -9.37 1.61
CA GLN A 304 16.57 -10.78 1.41
C GLN A 304 17.54 -11.40 0.39
N ILE A 305 17.84 -10.72 -0.71
CA ILE A 305 18.86 -11.15 -1.69
C ILE A 305 20.22 -11.25 -1.01
N TRP A 306 20.62 -10.22 -0.27
CA TRP A 306 21.86 -10.22 0.51
C TRP A 306 21.92 -11.38 1.49
N LYS A 307 20.86 -11.57 2.29
CA LYS A 307 20.79 -12.62 3.30
C LYS A 307 20.88 -14.01 2.67
N ASN A 308 20.10 -14.27 1.62
CA ASN A 308 20.14 -15.53 0.87
C ASN A 308 21.55 -15.81 0.32
N ALA A 309 22.23 -14.80 -0.24
CA ALA A 309 23.59 -14.94 -0.74
C ALA A 309 24.60 -15.25 0.38
N THR A 310 24.51 -14.56 1.53
CA THR A 310 25.40 -14.80 2.67
C THR A 310 25.13 -16.09 3.42
N ASP A 311 23.87 -16.56 3.45
CA ASP A 311 23.48 -17.82 4.07
C ASP A 311 23.97 -19.00 3.22
N ASN A 312 23.87 -18.89 1.88
CA ASN A 312 24.38 -19.90 0.95
C ASN A 312 25.91 -19.94 0.90
N ASN A 313 26.60 -18.80 1.03
CA ASN A 313 28.05 -18.75 1.02
C ASN A 313 28.60 -17.73 2.05
N PRO A 314 28.94 -18.18 3.27
CA PRO A 314 29.38 -17.30 4.37
C PRO A 314 30.67 -16.51 4.08
N THR A 315 31.45 -16.92 3.08
CA THR A 315 32.69 -16.23 2.68
C THR A 315 32.42 -14.95 1.89
N LEU A 316 31.25 -14.83 1.24
CA LEU A 316 30.85 -13.64 0.48
C LEU A 316 30.67 -12.41 1.35
N LYS A 317 30.18 -12.59 2.59
CA LYS A 317 29.93 -11.47 3.51
C LYS A 317 31.18 -10.62 3.73
N LYS A 318 32.30 -11.26 4.11
CA LYS A 318 33.58 -10.57 4.32
C LYS A 318 34.16 -10.00 3.03
N THR A 319 33.94 -10.69 1.92
CA THR A 319 34.48 -10.29 0.62
C THR A 319 33.80 -9.01 0.15
N ILE A 320 32.46 -8.94 0.20
CA ILE A 320 31.70 -7.77 -0.26
C ILE A 320 31.91 -6.57 0.67
N GLU A 321 31.92 -6.77 1.99
CA GLU A 321 32.20 -5.69 2.97
C GLU A 321 33.61 -5.08 2.84
N SER A 322 34.57 -5.82 2.26
CA SER A 322 35.95 -5.35 2.05
C SER A 322 36.21 -4.81 0.64
N MET A 323 35.23 -4.82 -0.26
CA MET A 323 35.40 -4.27 -1.60
C MET A 323 35.53 -2.74 -1.56
N PRO A 324 36.51 -2.16 -2.29
CA PRO A 324 36.61 -0.71 -2.42
C PRO A 324 35.47 -0.17 -3.27
N ASN A 325 35.15 1.12 -3.14
CA ASN A 325 34.24 1.80 -4.07
C ASN A 325 34.77 1.74 -5.51
N VAL A 326 33.89 1.97 -6.49
CA VAL A 326 34.19 1.95 -7.93
C VAL A 326 34.44 0.52 -8.47
N VAL A 327 33.84 -0.50 -7.86
CA VAL A 327 33.86 -1.86 -8.43
C VAL A 327 33.07 -1.88 -9.73
N TYR A 328 33.62 -2.52 -10.75
CA TYR A 328 32.90 -2.75 -12.00
C TYR A 328 32.98 -4.21 -12.42
N SER A 329 31.92 -4.66 -13.08
CA SER A 329 31.86 -5.97 -13.73
C SER A 329 31.09 -5.86 -15.04
N THR A 330 31.18 -6.88 -15.88
CA THR A 330 30.42 -6.93 -17.14
C THR A 330 29.85 -8.32 -17.33
N ARG A 331 28.57 -8.38 -17.69
CA ARG A 331 27.81 -9.61 -17.92
C ARG A 331 27.30 -9.63 -19.36
N ALA A 332 27.27 -10.84 -19.93
CA ALA A 332 26.63 -11.06 -21.22
C ALA A 332 25.13 -10.74 -21.14
N HIS A 333 24.62 -9.93 -22.06
CA HIS A 333 23.21 -9.55 -22.15
C HIS A 333 22.75 -9.59 -23.60
N THR A 334 21.55 -10.12 -23.85
CA THR A 334 20.93 -10.12 -25.17
C THR A 334 19.89 -9.00 -25.20
N PRO A 335 20.04 -7.96 -26.04
CA PRO A 335 19.14 -6.83 -26.06
C PRO A 335 17.75 -7.23 -26.57
N VAL A 336 16.73 -6.77 -25.86
CA VAL A 336 15.33 -6.77 -26.31
C VAL A 336 14.83 -5.32 -26.37
N PRO A 337 13.73 -4.99 -27.08
CA PRO A 337 13.31 -3.60 -27.33
C PRO A 337 13.16 -2.71 -26.07
N LEU A 338 12.90 -3.32 -24.91
CA LEU A 338 12.77 -2.65 -23.60
C LEU A 338 13.99 -2.85 -22.67
N GLN A 339 15.00 -3.62 -23.10
CA GLN A 339 16.21 -3.90 -22.33
C GLN A 339 17.45 -3.78 -23.23
N PRO A 340 17.85 -2.54 -23.57
CA PRO A 340 19.00 -2.31 -24.44
C PRO A 340 20.30 -2.71 -23.76
N GLU A 341 21.38 -2.79 -24.55
CA GLU A 341 22.72 -2.88 -23.99
C GLU A 341 23.10 -1.54 -23.32
N GLY A 342 23.88 -1.62 -22.25
CA GLY A 342 24.17 -0.44 -21.45
C GLY A 342 24.94 -0.70 -20.17
N VAL A 343 24.91 0.26 -19.26
CA VAL A 343 25.55 0.18 -17.95
C VAL A 343 24.57 0.56 -16.84
N LEU A 344 24.52 -0.28 -15.81
CA LEU A 344 23.88 0.04 -14.54
C LEU A 344 24.91 0.74 -13.65
N LEU A 345 24.52 1.84 -13.03
CA LEU A 345 25.34 2.64 -12.14
C LEU A 345 24.64 2.79 -10.80
N TYR A 346 25.37 2.51 -9.72
CA TYR A 346 24.98 2.87 -8.36
C TYR A 346 25.95 3.90 -7.80
N MET A 347 25.42 5.05 -7.38
CA MET A 347 26.20 6.14 -6.80
C MET A 347 25.50 6.76 -5.60
N LYS A 348 26.32 7.30 -4.69
CA LYS A 348 25.88 8.20 -3.64
C LYS A 348 26.05 9.63 -4.09
N THR A 349 24.97 10.39 -4.06
CA THR A 349 25.00 11.80 -4.46
C THR A 349 25.67 12.67 -3.40
N THR A 350 25.88 13.95 -3.71
CA THR A 350 26.55 14.90 -2.80
C THR A 350 25.80 15.07 -1.48
N GLU A 351 24.47 14.92 -1.49
CA GLU A 351 23.61 14.97 -0.31
C GLU A 351 23.58 13.63 0.46
N GLY A 352 24.24 12.59 -0.05
CA GLY A 352 24.30 11.25 0.56
C GLY A 352 23.15 10.32 0.18
N ASN A 353 22.33 10.69 -0.81
CA ASN A 353 21.24 9.85 -1.30
C ASN A 353 21.76 8.72 -2.20
N ASP A 354 21.15 7.55 -2.09
CA ASP A 354 21.41 6.40 -2.94
C ASP A 354 20.66 6.55 -4.27
N SER A 355 21.40 6.58 -5.39
CA SER A 355 20.84 6.72 -6.74
C SER A 355 21.31 5.59 -7.65
N LEU A 356 20.36 5.01 -8.38
CA LEU A 356 20.55 3.94 -9.35
C LEU A 356 20.05 4.42 -10.72
N ILE A 357 20.86 4.23 -11.76
CA ILE A 357 20.49 4.55 -13.15
C ILE A 357 20.95 3.46 -14.10
N TRP A 358 20.15 3.19 -15.12
CA TRP A 358 20.54 2.41 -16.29
C TRP A 358 20.68 3.31 -17.50
N VAL A 359 21.85 3.28 -18.13
CA VAL A 359 22.18 4.08 -19.31
C VAL A 359 22.39 3.16 -20.51
N ASP A 360 21.78 3.47 -21.66
CA ASP A 360 21.95 2.72 -22.91
C ASP A 360 23.32 3.00 -23.58
N ARG A 361 23.64 2.31 -24.69
CA ARG A 361 24.85 2.59 -25.49
C ARG A 361 24.93 4.01 -26.06
N ALA A 362 23.80 4.69 -26.27
CA ALA A 362 23.78 6.06 -26.77
C ALA A 362 24.10 7.09 -25.66
N GLY A 363 23.93 6.70 -24.40
CA GLY A 363 24.11 7.56 -23.24
C GLY A 363 22.81 8.14 -22.70
N ASN A 364 21.64 7.62 -23.10
CA ASN A 364 20.34 8.06 -22.60
C ASN A 364 19.97 7.26 -21.35
N SER A 365 19.21 7.90 -20.45
CA SER A 365 18.60 7.22 -19.30
C SER A 365 17.51 6.26 -19.79
N VAL A 366 17.68 4.97 -19.53
CA VAL A 366 16.67 3.93 -19.82
C VAL A 366 15.67 3.87 -18.66
N THR A 367 16.17 3.85 -17.44
CA THR A 367 15.35 3.89 -16.22
C THR A 367 16.19 4.29 -15.02
N GLN A 368 15.55 4.89 -14.02
CA GLN A 368 16.11 5.12 -12.68
C GLN A 368 15.36 4.31 -11.61
N SER A 369 14.46 3.43 -12.03
CA SER A 369 13.70 2.59 -11.11
C SER A 369 14.63 1.58 -10.44
N GLN A 370 14.74 1.67 -9.12
CA GLN A 370 15.61 0.80 -8.32
C GLN A 370 15.24 -0.68 -8.50
N ILE A 371 13.94 -1.02 -8.56
CA ILE A 371 13.48 -2.40 -8.73
C ILE A 371 13.83 -2.96 -10.11
N ALA A 372 13.64 -2.16 -11.17
CA ALA A 372 13.95 -2.58 -12.53
C ALA A 372 15.45 -2.86 -12.67
N ILE A 373 16.27 -1.99 -12.07
CA ILE A 373 17.73 -2.11 -12.06
C ILE A 373 18.19 -3.33 -11.24
N LEU A 374 17.60 -3.59 -10.08
CA LEU A 374 17.93 -4.78 -9.27
C LEU A 374 17.54 -6.08 -9.98
N ARG A 375 16.37 -6.13 -10.61
CA ARG A 375 15.90 -7.31 -11.36
C ARG A 375 16.78 -7.60 -12.56
N ILE A 376 17.14 -6.58 -13.35
CA ILE A 376 18.04 -6.78 -14.49
C ILE A 376 19.45 -7.15 -14.02
N ALA A 377 19.91 -6.65 -12.85
CA ALA A 377 21.21 -7.03 -12.28
C ALA A 377 21.25 -8.48 -11.76
N ALA A 378 20.11 -9.11 -11.44
CA ALA A 378 20.05 -10.45 -10.88
C ALA A 378 20.69 -11.50 -11.81
N CYS A 379 21.52 -12.37 -11.24
CA CYS A 379 22.17 -13.49 -11.95
C CYS A 379 22.46 -14.67 -11.01
N ASP A 380 22.62 -15.85 -11.60
CA ASP A 380 23.06 -17.05 -10.88
C ASP A 380 24.55 -16.99 -10.53
N GLU A 381 24.95 -17.67 -9.45
CA GLU A 381 26.35 -17.74 -8.97
C GLU A 381 27.33 -18.28 -10.03
N ALA A 382 26.85 -19.14 -10.93
CA ALA A 382 27.65 -19.72 -12.01
C ALA A 382 27.84 -18.79 -13.22
N THR A 383 27.26 -17.59 -13.21
CA THR A 383 27.29 -16.68 -14.36
C THR A 383 28.71 -16.12 -14.57
N PRO A 384 29.37 -16.38 -15.71
CA PRO A 384 30.73 -15.91 -15.93
C PRO A 384 30.75 -14.41 -16.24
N ALA A 385 31.71 -13.70 -15.65
CA ALA A 385 32.04 -12.33 -16.05
C ALA A 385 32.69 -12.32 -17.44
N ILE A 386 32.33 -11.34 -18.27
CA ILE A 386 32.95 -11.10 -19.57
C ILE A 386 33.92 -9.92 -19.52
N SER A 387 34.73 -9.76 -20.57
CA SER A 387 35.62 -8.60 -20.68
C SER A 387 34.82 -7.31 -20.80
N ARG A 388 35.30 -6.27 -20.11
CA ARG A 388 34.70 -4.94 -20.10
C ARG A 388 34.64 -4.35 -21.50
N ASP A 389 33.47 -3.82 -21.89
CA ASP A 389 33.33 -3.04 -23.12
C ASP A 389 34.15 -1.73 -23.04
N LYS A 390 34.58 -1.21 -24.19
CA LYS A 390 35.36 0.03 -24.28
C LYS A 390 34.56 1.24 -23.82
N GLN A 391 33.23 1.23 -24.00
CA GLN A 391 32.33 2.34 -23.67
C GLN A 391 31.90 2.36 -22.19
N HIS A 392 32.21 1.32 -21.41
CA HIS A 392 31.69 1.17 -20.03
C HIS A 392 31.87 2.42 -19.17
N HIS A 393 33.09 2.94 -19.07
CA HIS A 393 33.36 4.11 -18.21
C HIS A 393 32.83 5.42 -18.77
N GLU A 394 32.71 5.53 -20.10
CA GLU A 394 32.09 6.69 -20.73
C GLU A 394 30.59 6.75 -20.40
N LEU A 395 29.91 5.60 -20.41
CA LEU A 395 28.51 5.48 -20.02
C LEU A 395 28.30 5.70 -18.51
N VAL A 396 29.21 5.21 -17.65
CA VAL A 396 29.20 5.53 -16.22
C VAL A 396 29.31 7.04 -15.98
N LYS A 397 30.19 7.73 -16.72
CA LYS A 397 30.34 9.19 -16.61
C LYS A 397 29.05 9.90 -17.00
N LYS A 398 28.45 9.53 -18.14
CA LYS A 398 27.17 10.09 -18.58
C LYS A 398 26.04 9.84 -17.57
N GLY A 399 25.97 8.64 -17.00
CA GLY A 399 24.97 8.32 -15.96
C GLY A 399 25.12 9.18 -14.71
N ALA A 400 26.36 9.46 -14.29
CA ALA A 400 26.62 10.36 -13.17
C ALA A 400 26.25 11.82 -13.48
N GLU A 401 26.48 12.28 -14.71
CA GLU A 401 26.07 13.61 -15.19
C GLU A 401 24.54 13.76 -15.21
N LEU A 402 23.81 12.75 -15.71
CA LEU A 402 22.34 12.75 -15.75
C LEU A 402 21.72 12.80 -14.35
N ILE A 403 22.24 12.02 -13.40
CA ILE A 403 21.77 12.06 -11.99
C ILE A 403 21.99 13.45 -11.39
N ALA A 404 23.13 14.09 -11.68
CA ALA A 404 23.44 15.42 -11.16
C ALA A 404 22.54 16.52 -11.78
N GLU A 405 22.23 16.44 -13.07
CA GLU A 405 21.33 17.38 -13.77
C GLU A 405 19.88 17.25 -13.30
N GLU A 406 19.40 16.04 -13.06
CA GLU A 406 18.04 15.83 -12.56
C GLU A 406 17.85 16.28 -11.10
N GLU A 407 18.85 16.08 -10.22
CA GLU A 407 18.77 16.60 -8.84
C GLU A 407 18.59 18.13 -8.81
N LEU A 408 19.20 18.84 -9.75
CA LEU A 408 19.03 20.29 -9.90
C LEU A 408 17.64 20.66 -10.43
N THR A 409 17.03 19.80 -11.25
CA THR A 409 15.78 20.09 -11.98
C THR A 409 14.54 19.70 -11.19
N ALA A 410 14.56 18.58 -10.46
CA ALA A 410 13.41 18.06 -9.70
C ALA A 410 13.12 18.82 -8.39
N GLY A 411 14.13 19.46 -7.80
CA GLY A 411 14.07 20.03 -6.45
C GLY A 411 14.47 21.50 -6.31
N GLY A 412 14.98 22.10 -7.40
CA GLY A 412 15.66 23.39 -7.33
C GLY A 412 16.82 23.35 -6.33
N GLN A 413 17.06 24.47 -5.63
CA GLN A 413 18.18 24.63 -4.69
C GLN A 413 18.08 23.76 -3.41
N LEU A 414 16.91 23.16 -3.16
CA LEU A 414 16.58 22.39 -1.95
C LEU A 414 16.79 20.88 -2.09
N GLY A 415 17.10 20.39 -3.29
CA GLY A 415 17.20 18.96 -3.58
C GLY A 415 15.84 18.28 -3.69
N ARG A 416 15.83 16.94 -3.81
CA ARG A 416 14.63 16.13 -4.10
C ARG A 416 13.46 16.42 -3.14
N SER A 417 12.24 16.35 -3.68
CA SER A 417 10.97 16.55 -2.97
C SER A 417 10.81 15.65 -1.72
N SER A 418 11.38 14.45 -1.78
CA SER A 418 11.39 13.44 -0.71
C SER A 418 12.45 13.69 0.38
N GLY A 419 13.44 14.53 0.12
CA GLY A 419 14.56 14.79 1.02
C GLY A 419 14.14 15.48 2.32
N ALA A 420 14.85 15.18 3.41
CA ALA A 420 14.63 15.79 4.73
C ALA A 420 14.63 17.33 4.66
N ARG A 421 15.51 17.88 3.80
CA ARG A 421 15.70 19.31 3.56
C ARG A 421 14.48 19.95 2.92
N PHE A 422 14.00 19.39 1.81
CA PHE A 422 12.81 19.88 1.10
C PHE A 422 11.55 19.77 1.97
N ARG A 423 11.32 18.61 2.59
CA ARG A 423 10.14 18.35 3.43
C ARG A 423 10.09 19.27 4.64
N THR A 424 11.23 19.49 5.28
CA THR A 424 11.34 20.38 6.43
C THR A 424 11.13 21.83 5.99
N TYR A 425 11.71 22.26 4.87
CA TYR A 425 11.51 23.61 4.34
C TYR A 425 10.04 23.90 4.02
N GLU A 426 9.35 23.03 3.28
CA GLU A 426 7.94 23.24 2.91
C GLU A 426 7.03 23.27 4.14
N ARG A 427 7.20 22.36 5.09
CA ARG A 427 6.41 22.36 6.34
C ARG A 427 6.65 23.61 7.19
N LEU A 428 7.92 24.01 7.37
CA LEU A 428 8.24 25.21 8.15
C LEU A 428 7.78 26.49 7.47
N LYS A 429 7.85 26.56 6.14
CA LYS A 429 7.34 27.69 5.34
C LYS A 429 5.82 27.84 5.50
N ASN A 430 5.07 26.74 5.39
CA ASN A 430 3.62 26.75 5.58
C ASN A 430 3.25 27.14 7.02
N TYR A 431 3.98 26.60 8.01
CA TYR A 431 3.82 26.95 9.42
C TYR A 431 4.10 28.44 9.67
N ALA A 432 5.22 28.97 9.16
CA ALA A 432 5.59 30.38 9.31
C ALA A 432 4.59 31.34 8.62
N GLN A 433 4.01 30.93 7.49
CA GLN A 433 2.96 31.70 6.82
C GLN A 433 1.66 31.75 7.66
N SER A 434 1.27 30.63 8.28
CA SER A 434 0.07 30.59 9.14
C SER A 434 0.20 31.44 10.41
N MET A 435 1.43 31.68 10.88
CA MET A 435 1.73 32.50 12.06
C MET A 435 2.05 33.97 11.75
N ARG A 436 2.11 34.34 10.47
CA ARG A 436 2.52 35.67 10.03
C ARG A 436 1.55 36.74 10.56
N GLY A 437 2.05 37.64 11.39
CA GLY A 437 1.24 38.70 12.03
C GLY A 437 0.73 38.37 13.44
N THR A 438 1.08 37.22 14.00
CA THR A 438 0.77 36.85 15.40
C THR A 438 1.97 37.08 16.33
N ILE A 439 1.74 37.15 17.64
CA ILE A 439 2.80 37.25 18.67
C ILE A 439 3.76 36.04 18.71
N PHE A 440 3.43 34.95 18.00
CA PHE A 440 4.22 33.73 17.92
C PHE A 440 5.14 33.68 16.69
N ALA A 441 5.19 34.75 15.89
CA ALA A 441 6.14 34.88 14.78
C ALA A 441 7.58 34.98 15.31
N SER A 442 8.30 33.86 15.28
CA SER A 442 9.70 33.80 15.70
C SER A 442 10.63 34.26 14.58
N GLU A 443 11.46 35.27 14.86
CA GLU A 443 12.51 35.74 13.95
C GLU A 443 13.58 34.66 13.71
N GLU A 444 13.85 33.83 14.72
CA GLU A 444 14.81 32.73 14.63
C GLU A 444 14.33 31.60 13.72
N LEU A 445 13.01 31.38 13.66
CA LEU A 445 12.43 30.44 12.71
C LEU A 445 12.57 30.94 11.27
N ALA A 446 12.37 32.24 11.03
CA ALA A 446 12.56 32.83 9.70
C ALA A 446 14.01 32.70 9.21
N LYS A 447 15.00 32.91 10.11
CA LYS A 447 16.42 32.70 9.81
C LYS A 447 16.73 31.24 9.51
N ALA A 448 16.15 30.29 10.25
CA ALA A 448 16.32 28.87 9.98
C ALA A 448 15.75 28.45 8.61
N ILE A 449 14.61 29.02 8.22
CA ILE A 449 14.00 28.77 6.90
C ILE A 449 14.88 29.31 5.76
N ASP A 450 15.54 30.45 5.96
CA ASP A 450 16.48 31.01 4.97
C ASP A 450 17.78 30.18 4.90
N GLU A 451 18.30 29.73 6.04
CA GLU A 451 19.52 28.90 6.10
C GLU A 451 19.33 27.53 5.45
N ILE A 452 18.22 26.83 5.71
CA ILE A 452 17.96 25.52 5.07
C ILE A 452 17.77 25.66 3.55
N TYR A 453 17.29 26.81 3.07
CA TYR A 453 17.18 27.11 1.65
C TYR A 453 18.55 27.33 0.99
N ARG A 454 19.47 28.02 1.68
CA ARG A 454 20.77 28.42 1.12
C ARG A 454 21.88 27.39 1.32
N TYR A 455 21.85 26.66 2.44
CA TYR A 455 22.95 25.80 2.87
C TYR A 455 22.51 24.34 3.04
N PRO A 456 23.42 23.37 2.80
CA PRO A 456 23.13 21.96 3.04
C PRO A 456 23.04 21.66 4.54
N LEU A 457 22.19 20.69 4.89
CA LEU A 457 22.02 20.20 6.25
C LEU A 457 23.23 19.36 6.69
N ARG A 458 23.56 19.40 7.99
CA ARG A 458 24.52 18.45 8.58
C ARG A 458 23.91 17.05 8.67
N GLN A 459 24.73 16.00 8.56
CA GLN A 459 24.26 14.61 8.66
C GLN A 459 23.47 14.34 9.96
N SER A 460 23.96 14.86 11.10
CA SER A 460 23.26 14.75 12.38
C SER A 460 21.88 15.40 12.37
N ALA A 461 21.71 16.51 11.65
CA ALA A 461 20.42 17.15 11.46
C ALA A 461 19.53 16.33 10.53
N ILE A 462 20.06 15.81 9.43
CA ILE A 462 19.32 14.94 8.49
C ILE A 462 18.76 13.71 9.24
N ASP A 463 19.61 13.00 10.00
CA ASP A 463 19.21 11.79 10.71
C ASP A 463 18.15 12.10 11.79
N THR A 464 18.26 13.25 12.46
CA THR A 464 17.31 13.70 13.48
C THR A 464 15.98 14.10 12.86
N LEU A 465 16.01 14.88 11.77
CA LEU A 465 14.80 15.34 11.06
C LEU A 465 14.08 14.17 10.42
N ASN A 466 14.78 13.25 9.76
CA ASN A 466 14.17 12.05 9.19
C ASN A 466 13.47 11.20 10.25
N ARG A 467 14.10 11.01 11.41
CA ARG A 467 13.49 10.27 12.53
C ARG A 467 12.20 10.93 13.02
N GLN A 468 12.22 12.26 13.18
CA GLN A 468 11.09 13.01 13.72
C GLN A 468 9.96 13.17 12.70
N LEU A 469 10.29 13.32 11.41
CA LEU A 469 9.33 13.32 10.31
C LEU A 469 8.64 11.95 10.20
N LYS A 470 9.40 10.85 10.29
CA LYS A 470 8.83 9.48 10.30
C LYS A 470 7.93 9.21 11.52
N SER A 471 8.19 9.84 12.67
CA SER A 471 7.31 9.73 13.84
C SER A 471 6.07 10.64 13.81
N GLY A 472 5.85 11.39 12.71
CA GLY A 472 4.68 12.25 12.57
C GLY A 472 4.72 13.49 13.47
N ILE A 473 5.90 14.09 13.68
CA ILE A 473 6.05 15.32 14.48
C ILE A 473 5.12 16.43 13.97
N GLY A 474 4.44 17.15 14.87
CA GLY A 474 3.60 18.30 14.52
C GLY A 474 4.42 19.54 14.15
N ASP A 475 3.85 20.44 13.35
CA ASP A 475 4.59 21.58 12.77
C ASP A 475 5.21 22.52 13.81
N ARG A 476 4.54 22.73 14.95
CA ARG A 476 5.08 23.51 16.08
C ARG A 476 6.33 22.88 16.69
N ALA A 477 6.27 21.58 16.98
CA ALA A 477 7.39 20.86 17.56
C ALA A 477 8.56 20.75 16.56
N LEU A 478 8.27 20.64 15.27
CA LEU A 478 9.26 20.69 14.20
C LEU A 478 9.97 22.05 14.14
N ALA A 479 9.23 23.15 14.26
CA ALA A 479 9.80 24.50 14.31
C ALA A 479 10.70 24.70 15.54
N GLU A 480 10.26 24.27 16.73
CA GLU A 480 11.07 24.34 17.96
C GLU A 480 12.35 23.48 17.84
N LEU A 481 12.26 22.29 17.26
CA LEU A 481 13.39 21.41 17.02
C LEU A 481 14.43 22.03 16.07
N VAL A 482 13.96 22.60 14.96
CA VAL A 482 14.85 23.21 13.94
C VAL A 482 15.52 24.46 14.49
N VAL A 483 14.79 25.31 15.22
CA VAL A 483 15.38 26.46 15.91
C VAL A 483 16.41 25.99 16.94
N GLY A 484 16.13 24.94 17.71
CA GLY A 484 17.10 24.36 18.65
C GLY A 484 18.36 23.83 17.97
N LEU A 485 18.21 23.08 16.88
CA LEU A 485 19.36 22.59 16.10
C LEU A 485 20.21 23.73 15.54
N ARG A 486 19.58 24.85 15.16
CA ARG A 486 20.27 26.04 14.66
C ARG A 486 21.01 26.77 15.77
N MET A 487 20.38 26.98 16.93
CA MET A 487 21.03 27.63 18.08
C MET A 487 22.23 26.83 18.60
N ASP A 488 22.22 25.50 18.40
CA ASP A 488 23.33 24.61 18.73
C ASP A 488 24.40 24.50 17.63
N ASP A 489 24.33 25.28 16.54
CA ASP A 489 25.21 25.19 15.35
C ASP A 489 25.24 23.81 14.66
N ARG A 490 24.21 22.99 14.89
CA ARG A 490 24.09 21.62 14.37
C ARG A 490 23.15 21.49 13.18
N PHE A 491 22.57 22.58 12.70
CA PHE A 491 21.55 22.56 11.65
C PHE A 491 22.13 22.53 10.23
N CYS A 492 22.73 23.63 9.78
CA CYS A 492 23.32 23.75 8.44
C CYS A 492 24.86 23.81 8.51
N ILE A 493 25.51 23.44 7.41
CA ILE A 493 26.95 23.65 7.22
C ILE A 493 27.13 25.06 6.65
N VAL A 494 27.38 26.03 7.53
CA VAL A 494 27.71 27.41 7.15
C VAL A 494 29.23 27.56 7.22
N SER A 495 29.95 27.20 6.15
CA SER A 495 31.40 27.40 6.03
C SER A 495 31.74 28.11 4.70
N GLU A 496 32.71 29.03 4.74
CA GLU A 496 33.25 29.69 3.53
C GLU A 496 34.00 28.71 2.63
N ASP A 497 34.52 27.61 3.21
CA ASP A 497 35.02 26.44 2.49
C ASP A 497 33.98 25.32 2.62
N GLY A 498 33.13 25.20 1.61
CA GLY A 498 32.13 24.15 1.55
C GLY A 498 32.81 22.79 1.49
N ASP A 499 32.59 21.96 2.50
CA ASP A 499 32.86 20.52 2.45
C ASP A 499 31.84 19.91 1.46
N LYS A 500 32.02 20.21 0.18
CA LYS A 500 31.26 19.64 -0.93
C LYS A 500 31.64 18.16 -0.96
N ARG A 501 30.81 17.33 -0.33
CA ARG A 501 30.88 15.88 -0.52
C ARG A 501 30.82 15.62 -2.02
N GLU A 502 31.89 15.07 -2.57
CA GLU A 502 31.92 14.69 -3.98
C GLU A 502 30.97 13.50 -4.20
N PRO A 503 30.29 13.44 -5.36
CA PRO A 503 29.48 12.27 -5.70
C PRO A 503 30.38 11.03 -5.73
N MET A 504 29.98 9.98 -5.02
CA MET A 504 30.76 8.75 -4.91
C MET A 504 30.12 7.63 -5.75
N ILE A 505 30.83 7.19 -6.79
CA ILE A 505 30.44 5.99 -7.54
C ILE A 505 30.76 4.77 -6.68
N ILE A 506 29.75 3.96 -6.37
CA ILE A 506 29.93 2.77 -5.54
C ILE A 506 30.25 1.56 -6.42
N CYS A 507 29.39 1.26 -7.40
CA CYS A 507 29.64 0.18 -8.35
C CYS A 507 28.94 0.40 -9.70
N SER A 508 29.39 -0.35 -10.71
CA SER A 508 28.76 -0.36 -12.04
C SER A 508 28.75 -1.75 -12.68
N LEU A 509 27.69 -2.09 -13.40
CA LEU A 509 27.54 -3.36 -14.11
C LEU A 509 27.25 -3.11 -15.59
N GLY A 510 28.14 -3.58 -16.46
CA GLY A 510 27.94 -3.53 -17.90
C GLY A 510 27.10 -4.69 -18.39
N LEU A 511 26.12 -4.41 -19.25
CA LEU A 511 25.24 -5.37 -19.90
C LEU A 511 25.48 -5.28 -21.41
N PHE A 512 26.33 -6.15 -21.93
CA PHE A 512 26.73 -6.15 -23.34
C PHE A 512 26.68 -7.55 -23.92
N GLN A 513 26.46 -7.68 -25.22
CA GLN A 513 26.55 -8.95 -25.93
C GLN A 513 27.98 -9.49 -25.86
N ARG A 514 28.06 -10.82 -25.80
CA ARG A 514 29.33 -11.52 -25.92
C ARG A 514 29.78 -11.44 -27.37
N ILE A 515 30.83 -10.65 -27.62
CA ILE A 515 31.52 -10.57 -28.92
C ILE A 515 32.27 -11.87 -29.20
#